data_AF-A0A939T4I0-F1
#
_entry.id   AF-A0A939T4I0-F1
#
_cell.length_a   1.000
_cell.length_b   1.000
_cell.length_c   1.000
_cell.angle_alpha   90.00
_cell.angle_beta   90.00
_cell.angle_gamma   90.00
#
_symmetry.space_group_name_H-M   'P 1'
#
loop_
_entity.id
_entity.type
_entity.pdbx_description
1 polymer ?
#
loop_
_entity_poly.entity_id
_entity_poly.type
_entity_poly.pdbx_seq_one_letter_code
_entity_poly.pdbx_strand_id
1 'polypeptide(L)'
;MDASAYGPLNVPVAAWQRPNVRDALVKRDISEILRVVQQHTGVSQARLGAATGLGQGRVNEIINRRREVARLDVYERIADGLRMPDDARALLGLAPRRAFEAATLAGHAEIAQVFPSQPDAAQDMRDQVTNAASVDILAVRVLGLLALNDSVLRKAVTERRT
;
A
#
# COMPACT_ATOMS: atom_id res chain seq x y z
N MET A 1 -1.22 -3.12 26.85
CA MET A 1 -2.68 -3.33 26.71
C MET A 1 -2.91 -3.74 25.28
N ASP A 2 -3.16 -5.03 25.07
CA ASP A 2 -3.08 -5.63 23.74
C ASP A 2 -4.30 -5.27 22.89
N ALA A 3 -4.04 -4.75 21.68
CA ALA A 3 -5.05 -4.52 20.66
C ALA A 3 -5.88 -5.79 20.36
N SER A 4 -5.30 -6.97 20.61
CA SER A 4 -5.94 -8.28 20.45
C SER A 4 -7.17 -8.50 21.34
N ALA A 5 -7.30 -7.78 22.46
CA ALA A 5 -8.41 -7.98 23.39
C ALA A 5 -9.74 -7.37 22.90
N TYR A 6 -9.70 -6.40 21.97
CA TYR A 6 -10.88 -5.58 21.63
C TYR A 6 -11.51 -5.88 20.27
N GLY A 7 -10.99 -6.85 19.50
CA GLY A 7 -11.45 -7.13 18.15
C GLY A 7 -11.26 -5.94 17.17
N PRO A 8 -11.49 -6.13 15.87
CA PRO A 8 -11.29 -5.07 14.88
C PRO A 8 -12.31 -3.93 15.08
N LEU A 9 -11.87 -2.69 14.86
CA LEU A 9 -12.80 -1.57 14.70
C LEU A 9 -13.58 -1.74 13.40
N ASN A 10 -14.91 -1.72 13.49
CA ASN A 10 -15.79 -1.80 12.34
C ASN A 10 -16.39 -0.42 12.07
N VAL A 11 -15.72 0.37 11.23
CA VAL A 11 -16.22 1.65 10.73
C VAL A 11 -16.87 1.40 9.36
N PRO A 12 -18.18 1.64 9.20
CA PRO A 12 -18.86 1.43 7.92
C PRO A 12 -18.21 2.26 6.80
N VAL A 13 -18.08 1.70 5.59
CA VAL A 13 -17.49 2.40 4.43
C VAL A 13 -18.21 3.73 4.15
N ALA A 14 -19.53 3.75 4.28
CA ALA A 14 -20.34 4.96 4.09
C ALA A 14 -19.96 6.11 5.05
N ALA A 15 -19.41 5.82 6.24
CA ALA A 15 -18.94 6.85 7.15
C ALA A 15 -17.73 7.62 6.58
N TRP A 16 -16.82 6.93 5.88
CA TRP A 16 -15.65 7.53 5.23
C TRP A 16 -16.00 8.41 4.03
N GLN A 17 -17.16 8.15 3.41
CA GLN A 17 -17.63 8.88 2.22
C GLN A 17 -18.34 10.20 2.54
N ARG A 18 -18.65 10.47 3.82
CA ARG A 18 -19.34 11.70 4.22
C ARG A 18 -18.50 12.94 3.89
N PRO A 19 -19.10 14.04 3.41
CA PRO A 19 -18.34 15.22 2.97
C PRO A 19 -17.39 15.79 4.03
N ASN A 20 -17.82 15.85 5.29
CA ASN A 20 -16.99 16.32 6.41
C ASN A 20 -15.78 15.41 6.66
N VAL A 21 -15.93 14.10 6.48
CA VAL A 21 -14.82 13.13 6.64
C VAL A 21 -13.84 13.24 5.47
N ARG A 22 -14.35 13.40 4.24
CA ARG A 22 -13.47 13.61 3.07
C ARG A 22 -12.65 14.89 3.20
N ASP A 23 -13.27 15.99 3.66
CA ASP A 23 -12.58 17.25 3.92
C ASP A 23 -11.50 17.11 5.02
N ALA A 24 -11.83 16.42 6.12
CA ALA A 24 -10.87 16.12 7.17
C ALA A 24 -9.69 15.26 6.68
N LEU A 25 -9.93 14.27 5.83
CA LEU A 25 -8.88 13.44 5.22
C LEU A 25 -7.94 14.27 4.34
N VAL A 26 -8.48 15.11 3.46
CA VAL A 26 -7.69 15.99 2.59
C VAL A 26 -6.84 16.98 3.40
N LYS A 27 -7.42 17.55 4.46
CA LYS A 27 -6.73 18.48 5.37
C LYS A 27 -5.81 17.79 6.39
N ARG A 28 -5.79 16.45 6.42
CA ARG A 28 -5.10 15.63 7.42
C ARG A 28 -5.51 15.99 8.87
N ASP A 29 -6.76 16.40 9.09
CA ASP A 29 -7.29 16.66 10.43
C ASP A 29 -7.60 15.34 11.16
N ILE A 30 -6.58 14.78 11.80
CA ILE A 30 -6.70 13.55 12.59
C ILE A 30 -7.65 13.73 13.79
N SER A 31 -7.77 14.93 14.35
CA SER A 31 -8.71 15.18 15.44
C SER A 31 -10.15 14.91 14.98
N GLU A 32 -10.52 15.46 13.83
CA GLU A 32 -11.85 15.28 13.26
C GLU A 32 -12.10 13.82 12.85
N ILE A 33 -11.11 13.17 12.22
CA ILE A 33 -11.20 11.75 11.84
C ILE A 33 -11.45 10.87 13.08
N LEU A 34 -10.68 11.05 14.16
CA LEU A 34 -10.84 10.27 15.38
C LEU A 34 -12.20 10.53 16.06
N ARG A 35 -12.69 11.78 16.02
CA ARG A 35 -14.03 12.14 16.54
C ARG A 35 -15.13 11.45 15.77
N VAL A 36 -15.09 11.49 14.44
CA VAL A 36 -16.11 10.85 13.60
C VAL A 36 -16.10 9.34 13.79
N VAL A 37 -14.92 8.71 13.83
CA VAL A 37 -14.81 7.27 14.11
C VAL A 37 -15.37 6.94 15.49
N GLN A 38 -15.03 7.72 16.52
CA GLN A 38 -15.56 7.52 17.87
C GLN A 38 -17.09 7.62 17.90
N GLN A 39 -17.67 8.61 17.21
CA GLN A 39 -19.11 8.80 17.12
C GLN A 39 -19.81 7.62 16.42
N HIS A 40 -19.21 7.08 15.35
CA HIS A 40 -19.80 5.96 14.61
C HIS A 40 -19.66 4.60 15.29
N THR A 41 -18.62 4.41 16.09
CA THR A 41 -18.31 3.09 16.68
C THR A 41 -18.57 3.01 18.18
N GLY A 42 -18.76 4.15 18.85
CA GLY A 42 -18.99 4.23 20.30
C GLY A 42 -17.78 3.83 21.16
N VAL A 43 -16.60 3.69 20.57
CA VAL A 43 -15.42 3.17 21.27
C VAL A 43 -14.75 4.22 22.16
N SER A 44 -14.19 3.77 23.28
CA SER A 44 -13.43 4.64 24.18
C SER A 44 -12.12 5.12 23.56
N GLN A 45 -11.57 6.22 24.07
CA GLN A 45 -10.24 6.71 23.68
C GLN A 45 -9.14 5.67 23.98
N ALA A 46 -9.30 4.87 25.03
CA ALA A 46 -8.39 3.77 25.35
C ALA A 46 -8.40 2.70 24.24
N ARG A 47 -9.58 2.35 23.74
CA ARG A 47 -9.74 1.40 22.63
C ARG A 47 -9.22 1.97 21.31
N LEU A 48 -9.44 3.26 21.03
CA LEU A 48 -8.81 3.94 19.88
C LEU A 48 -7.29 3.92 19.98
N GLY A 49 -6.75 4.19 21.17
CA GLY A 49 -5.32 4.13 21.42
C GLY A 49 -4.75 2.74 21.13
N ALA A 50 -5.37 1.70 21.69
CA ALA A 50 -4.98 0.33 21.44
C ALA A 50 -5.02 -0.03 19.95
N ALA A 51 -6.09 0.36 19.23
CA ALA A 51 -6.23 0.07 17.80
C ALA A 51 -5.19 0.80 16.93
N THR A 52 -4.88 2.07 17.25
CA THR A 52 -4.00 2.93 16.45
C THR A 52 -2.53 2.89 16.89
N GLY A 53 -2.19 2.11 17.93
CA GLY A 53 -0.85 2.11 18.52
C GLY A 53 -0.48 3.44 19.21
N LEU A 54 -1.49 4.19 19.66
CA LEU A 54 -1.35 5.42 20.43
C LEU A 54 -1.67 5.18 21.91
N GLY A 55 -1.05 5.94 22.81
CA GLY A 55 -1.52 5.98 24.20
C GLY A 55 -2.86 6.70 24.33
N GLN A 56 -3.73 6.30 25.26
CA GLN A 56 -5.02 6.96 25.53
C GLN A 56 -4.85 8.48 25.72
N GLY A 57 -3.87 8.92 26.51
CA GLY A 57 -3.59 10.33 26.73
C GLY A 57 -3.24 11.07 25.43
N ARG A 58 -2.49 10.43 24.53
CA ARG A 58 -2.16 11.00 23.21
C ARG A 58 -3.40 11.10 22.31
N VAL A 59 -4.28 10.10 22.32
CA VAL A 59 -5.57 10.17 21.60
C VAL A 59 -6.39 11.36 22.11
N ASN A 60 -6.43 11.56 23.42
CA ASN A 60 -7.14 12.69 24.03
C ASN A 60 -6.52 14.05 23.65
N GLU A 61 -5.19 14.18 23.65
CA GLU A 61 -4.49 15.40 23.21
C GLU A 61 -4.81 15.73 21.75
N ILE A 62 -4.82 14.73 20.87
CA ILE A 62 -5.12 14.90 19.45
C ILE A 62 -6.57 15.33 19.26
N ILE A 63 -7.53 14.62 19.86
CA ILE A 63 -8.98 14.96 19.77
C ILE A 63 -9.28 16.38 20.28
N ASN A 64 -8.51 16.88 21.25
CA ASN A 64 -8.65 18.23 21.78
C ASN A 64 -7.73 19.25 21.10
N ARG A 65 -7.11 18.91 19.97
CA ARG A 65 -6.20 19.75 19.19
C ARG A 65 -5.04 20.35 20.00
N ARG A 66 -4.61 19.65 21.05
CA ARG A 66 -3.43 20.01 21.86
C ARG A 66 -2.15 19.40 21.31
N ARG A 67 -2.27 18.42 20.42
CA ARG A 67 -1.15 17.76 19.73
C ARG A 67 -1.53 17.44 18.30
N GLU A 68 -0.67 17.80 17.37
CA GLU A 68 -0.79 17.45 15.96
C GLU A 68 -0.01 16.17 15.63
N VAL A 69 -0.47 15.46 14.60
CA VAL A 69 0.24 14.31 14.02
C VAL A 69 1.07 14.82 12.85
N ALA A 70 2.40 14.74 12.97
CA ALA A 70 3.29 15.26 11.94
C ALA A 70 4.01 14.15 11.14
N ARG A 71 4.21 12.97 11.73
CA ARG A 71 5.02 11.92 11.12
C ARG A 71 4.18 10.92 10.34
N LEU A 72 4.67 10.55 9.15
CA LEU A 72 3.98 9.65 8.23
C LEU A 72 3.71 8.27 8.84
N ASP A 73 4.66 7.72 9.61
CA ASP A 73 4.51 6.43 10.32
C ASP A 73 3.33 6.44 11.32
N VAL A 74 3.01 7.60 11.90
CA VAL A 74 1.86 7.75 12.79
C VAL A 74 0.57 7.78 11.98
N TYR A 75 0.55 8.46 10.83
CA TYR A 75 -0.60 8.44 9.92
C TYR A 75 -0.91 7.02 9.44
N GLU A 76 0.12 6.26 9.05
CA GLU A 76 -0.03 4.86 8.61
C GLU A 76 -0.60 3.97 9.71
N ARG A 77 -0.05 4.04 10.93
CA ARG A 77 -0.56 3.27 12.08
C ARG A 77 -2.00 3.62 12.44
N ILE A 78 -2.36 4.90 12.36
CA ILE A 78 -3.75 5.33 12.57
C ILE A 78 -4.64 4.75 11.46
N ALA A 79 -4.25 4.90 10.19
CA ALA A 79 -5.04 4.39 9.07
C ALA A 79 -5.22 2.86 9.12
N ASP A 80 -4.19 2.13 9.52
CA ASP A 80 -4.24 0.67 9.69
C ASP A 80 -5.11 0.27 10.88
N GLY A 81 -4.93 0.93 12.03
CA GLY A 81 -5.71 0.68 13.23
C GLY A 81 -7.22 0.95 13.06
N LEU A 82 -7.55 1.97 12.26
CA LEU A 82 -8.91 2.32 11.90
C LEU A 82 -9.47 1.50 10.73
N ARG A 83 -8.65 0.63 10.13
CA ARG A 83 -8.96 -0.16 8.92
C ARG A 83 -9.54 0.71 7.80
N MET A 84 -8.89 1.84 7.54
CA MET A 84 -9.33 2.78 6.51
C MET A 84 -9.43 2.09 5.14
N PRO A 85 -10.51 2.33 4.38
CA PRO A 85 -10.60 1.88 3.00
C PRO A 85 -9.60 2.65 2.11
N ASP A 86 -9.27 2.06 0.95
CA ASP A 86 -8.20 2.56 0.07
C ASP A 86 -8.45 4.00 -0.44
N ASP A 87 -9.71 4.37 -0.67
CA ASP A 87 -10.10 5.72 -1.06
C ASP A 87 -9.84 6.74 0.07
N ALA A 88 -10.13 6.39 1.32
CA ALA A 88 -9.82 7.23 2.48
C ALA A 88 -8.30 7.35 2.69
N ARG A 89 -7.55 6.26 2.51
CA ARG A 89 -6.08 6.29 2.56
C ARG A 89 -5.51 7.23 1.51
N ALA A 90 -6.00 7.13 0.27
CA ALA A 90 -5.57 7.99 -0.83
C ALA A 90 -5.82 9.48 -0.54
N LEU A 91 -6.99 9.84 0.01
CA LEU A 91 -7.30 11.23 0.40
C LEU A 91 -6.37 11.75 1.50
N LEU A 92 -5.95 10.89 2.43
CA LEU A 92 -4.98 11.23 3.48
C LEU A 92 -3.54 11.36 2.92
N GLY A 93 -3.32 10.98 1.65
CA GLY A 93 -2.02 10.94 0.99
C GLY A 93 -1.21 9.70 1.35
N LEU A 94 -1.87 8.59 1.70
CA LEU A 94 -1.26 7.29 1.96
C LEU A 94 -1.49 6.34 0.78
N ALA A 95 -0.57 5.39 0.61
CA ALA A 95 -0.75 4.31 -0.35
C ALA A 95 -1.96 3.41 0.03
N PRO A 96 -2.69 2.87 -0.96
CA PRO A 96 -3.71 1.85 -0.74
C PRO A 96 -3.12 0.59 -0.06
N ARG A 97 -3.90 -0.09 0.79
CA ARG A 97 -3.45 -1.34 1.43
C ARG A 97 -3.32 -2.47 0.40
N ARG A 98 -4.28 -2.59 -0.52
CA ARG A 98 -4.27 -3.64 -1.55
C ARG A 98 -3.19 -3.45 -2.61
N ALA A 99 -2.74 -2.21 -2.84
CA ALA A 99 -1.63 -1.94 -3.74
C ALA A 99 -0.33 -2.57 -3.23
N PHE A 100 -0.13 -2.66 -1.90
CA PHE A 100 1.04 -3.32 -1.32
C PHE A 100 0.94 -4.85 -1.41
N GLU A 101 -0.23 -5.46 -1.23
CA GLU A 101 -0.41 -6.91 -1.44
C GLU A 101 -0.15 -7.30 -2.92
N ALA A 102 -0.73 -6.55 -3.87
CA ALA A 102 -0.50 -6.78 -5.30
C ALA A 102 0.95 -6.47 -5.73
N ALA A 103 1.56 -5.39 -5.22
CA ALA A 103 2.95 -5.04 -5.52
C ALA A 103 3.98 -5.92 -4.79
N THR A 104 3.63 -6.55 -3.67
CA THR A 104 4.51 -7.53 -3.00
C THR A 104 4.52 -8.84 -3.78
N LEU A 105 3.39 -9.25 -4.36
CA LEU A 105 3.33 -10.41 -5.26
C LEU A 105 3.90 -10.13 -6.67
N ALA A 106 3.64 -8.96 -7.25
CA ALA A 106 4.07 -8.63 -8.63
C ALA A 106 5.45 -7.94 -8.70
N GLY A 107 5.75 -7.05 -7.75
CA GLY A 107 6.92 -6.16 -7.82
C GLY A 107 8.25 -6.79 -7.40
N HIS A 108 8.25 -7.84 -6.57
CA HIS A 108 9.48 -8.58 -6.24
C HIS A 108 9.76 -9.73 -7.22
N ALA A 109 8.74 -10.25 -7.91
CA ALA A 109 8.91 -11.35 -8.86
C ALA A 109 9.48 -10.87 -10.21
N GLU A 110 9.15 -9.67 -10.67
CA GLU A 110 9.60 -9.21 -11.99
C GLU A 110 11.01 -8.59 -11.99
N ILE A 111 11.46 -8.04 -10.86
CA ILE A 111 12.77 -7.34 -10.76
C ILE A 111 13.89 -8.28 -10.23
N ALA A 112 13.56 -9.45 -9.67
CA ALA A 112 14.54 -10.35 -9.03
C ALA A 112 14.66 -11.76 -9.64
N GLN A 113 14.02 -12.06 -10.78
CA GLN A 113 14.22 -13.36 -11.43
C GLN A 113 15.58 -13.42 -12.12
N VAL A 114 16.60 -13.80 -11.35
CA VAL A 114 17.89 -14.24 -11.87
C VAL A 114 17.75 -15.71 -12.22
N PHE A 115 17.68 -16.02 -13.50
CA PHE A 115 17.79 -17.40 -13.95
C PHE A 115 19.24 -17.85 -13.77
N PRO A 116 19.50 -18.88 -12.95
CA PRO A 116 20.87 -19.32 -12.67
C PRO A 116 21.53 -19.97 -13.90
N SER A 117 20.72 -20.44 -14.86
CA SER A 117 21.19 -20.94 -16.14
C SER A 117 20.19 -20.68 -17.27
N GLN A 118 20.68 -20.65 -18.51
CA GLN A 118 19.85 -20.50 -19.70
C GLN A 118 18.82 -21.64 -19.88
N PRO A 119 19.13 -22.91 -19.56
CA PRO A 119 18.14 -23.98 -19.51
C PRO A 119 16.97 -23.70 -18.55
N ASP A 120 17.23 -23.15 -17.36
CA ASP A 120 16.18 -22.87 -16.37
C ASP A 120 15.26 -21.75 -16.84
N ALA A 121 15.83 -20.69 -17.44
CA ALA A 121 15.06 -19.64 -18.10
C ALA A 121 14.18 -20.20 -19.23
N ALA A 122 14.70 -21.15 -20.01
CA ALA A 122 13.98 -21.74 -21.13
C ALA A 122 12.80 -22.61 -20.69
N GLN A 123 12.86 -23.24 -19.51
CA GLN A 123 11.73 -24.00 -18.97
C GLN A 123 10.65 -23.04 -18.45
N ASP A 124 11.03 -22.05 -17.64
CA ASP A 124 10.09 -21.08 -17.09
C ASP A 124 9.34 -20.31 -18.19
N MET A 125 10.05 -19.90 -19.26
CA MET A 125 9.42 -19.29 -20.44
C MET A 125 8.37 -20.20 -21.10
N ARG A 126 8.61 -21.52 -21.19
CA ARG A 126 7.63 -22.46 -21.78
C ARG A 126 6.39 -22.59 -20.90
N ASP A 127 6.58 -22.64 -19.59
CA ASP A 127 5.48 -22.73 -18.63
C ASP A 127 4.62 -21.47 -18.67
N GLN A 128 5.24 -20.28 -18.78
CA GLN A 128 4.51 -19.02 -18.91
C GLN A 128 3.78 -18.89 -20.25
N VAL A 129 4.42 -19.27 -21.37
CA VAL A 129 3.77 -19.25 -22.69
C VAL A 129 2.56 -20.17 -22.75
N THR A 130 2.60 -21.30 -22.04
CA THR A 130 1.45 -22.23 -21.96
C THR A 130 0.23 -21.56 -21.31
N ASN A 131 0.46 -20.61 -20.40
CA ASN A 131 -0.59 -19.86 -19.72
C ASN A 131 -0.90 -18.49 -20.37
N ALA A 132 -0.18 -18.12 -21.44
CA ALA A 132 -0.38 -16.84 -22.10
C ALA A 132 -1.58 -16.87 -23.05
N ALA A 133 -2.43 -15.83 -23.00
CA ALA A 133 -3.60 -15.72 -23.86
C ALA A 133 -3.24 -15.49 -25.35
N SER A 134 -2.11 -14.84 -25.64
CA SER A 134 -1.57 -14.65 -26.99
C SER A 134 -0.09 -14.25 -26.95
N VAL A 135 0.64 -14.56 -28.02
CA VAL A 135 2.06 -14.20 -28.20
C VAL A 135 2.33 -13.81 -29.65
N ASP A 136 2.97 -12.65 -29.88
CA ASP A 136 3.44 -12.24 -31.21
C ASP A 136 4.80 -12.85 -31.53
N ILE A 137 4.79 -13.85 -32.40
CA ILE A 137 5.98 -14.61 -32.79
C ILE A 137 6.99 -13.74 -33.55
N LEU A 138 6.54 -12.74 -34.33
CA LEU A 138 7.44 -11.85 -35.07
C LEU A 138 8.18 -10.92 -34.11
N ALA A 139 7.46 -10.36 -33.13
CA ALA A 139 8.07 -9.54 -32.09
C ALA A 139 9.12 -10.31 -31.27
N VAL A 140 8.80 -11.56 -30.87
CA VAL A 140 9.74 -12.43 -30.14
C VAL A 140 10.99 -12.75 -30.97
N ARG A 141 10.84 -12.99 -32.29
CA ARG A 141 11.99 -13.24 -33.18
C ARG A 141 12.89 -12.03 -33.33
N VAL A 142 12.31 -10.83 -33.49
CA VAL A 142 13.08 -9.57 -33.54
C VAL A 142 13.85 -9.38 -32.23
N LEU A 143 13.21 -9.63 -31.09
CA LEU A 143 13.86 -9.56 -29.78
C LEU A 143 15.00 -10.56 -29.64
N GLY A 144 14.81 -11.81 -30.10
CA GLY A 144 15.85 -12.83 -30.12
C GLY A 144 17.05 -12.45 -30.99
N LEU A 145 16.81 -11.93 -32.20
CA LEU A 145 17.86 -11.45 -33.09
C LEU A 145 18.65 -10.28 -32.48
N LEU A 146 17.96 -9.34 -31.81
CA LEU A 146 18.60 -8.25 -31.09
C LEU A 146 19.43 -8.77 -29.93
N ALA A 147 18.88 -9.62 -29.07
CA ALA A 147 19.55 -10.15 -27.90
C ALA A 147 20.77 -11.03 -28.22
N LEU A 148 20.74 -11.75 -29.36
CA LEU A 148 21.86 -12.55 -29.85
C LEU A 148 23.02 -11.71 -30.41
N ASN A 149 22.78 -10.45 -30.80
CA ASN A 149 23.74 -9.63 -31.52
C ASN A 149 24.30 -8.46 -30.68
N ASP A 150 23.50 -7.87 -29.79
CA ASP A 150 24.00 -6.98 -28.74
C ASP A 150 22.94 -6.78 -27.63
N SER A 151 23.36 -6.73 -26.37
CA SER A 151 22.40 -6.53 -25.27
C SER A 151 21.92 -5.08 -25.27
N VAL A 152 20.68 -4.85 -25.71
CA VAL A 152 20.03 -3.53 -25.77
C VAL A 152 20.03 -2.82 -24.40
N LEU A 153 19.97 -3.60 -23.32
CA LEU A 153 20.01 -3.08 -21.94
C LEU A 153 21.41 -2.66 -21.50
N ARG A 154 22.47 -3.23 -22.09
CA ARG A 154 23.86 -2.90 -21.74
C ARG A 154 24.14 -1.41 -21.98
N LYS A 155 23.74 -0.87 -23.12
CA LYS A 155 24.01 0.53 -23.46
C LYS A 155 23.26 1.50 -22.53
N ALA A 156 21.98 1.23 -22.27
CA ALA A 156 21.15 2.02 -21.36
C ALA A 156 21.64 1.99 -19.90
N VAL A 157 22.17 0.85 -19.43
CA VAL A 157 22.73 0.74 -18.08
C VAL A 157 24.10 1.40 -17.95
N THR A 158 24.90 1.38 -19.02
CA THR A 158 26.25 1.97 -19.03
C THR A 158 26.19 3.51 -19.13
N GLU A 159 25.24 4.06 -19.89
CA GLU A 159 25.05 5.51 -20.04
C GLU A 159 24.46 6.18 -18.78
N ARG A 160 23.85 5.43 -17.85
CA ARG A 160 23.30 5.98 -16.59
C ARG A 160 24.34 6.21 -15.50
N ARG A 161 25.62 5.87 -15.73
CA ARG A 161 26.71 5.93 -14.75
C ARG A 161 27.74 7.05 -14.99
N THR A 162 27.44 8.01 -15.87
CA THR A 162 28.22 9.26 -16.06
C THR A 162 27.31 10.45 -16.03
#